data_AF-K5VNK8-F1
#
_entry.id   AF-K5VNK8-F1
#
_cell.length_a   1.000
_cell.length_b   1.000
_cell.length_c   1.000
_cell.angle_alpha   90.00
_cell.angle_beta   90.00
_cell.angle_gamma   90.00
#
_symmetry.space_group_name_H-M   'P 1'
#
loop_
_entity.id
_entity.type
_entity.pdbx_description
1 polymer ?
#
loop_
_entity_poly.entity_id
_entity_poly.type
_entity_poly.pdbx_seq_one_letter_code
_entity_poly.pdbx_strand_id
1 'polypeptide(L)'
;MYIGGADTTTSTLETFFLAMTLHPEVLQEAQRSVDRVCEGRLPDFSDYDALPWVHAIVKECLRWRPVARMNLAHMVTKDDVYEGYHIPKGSIVLANIWAILHDPEVYTDPEAFNPRRFLRAGPGADAADAANVELDPTVRDPTVVTFGFGRRICPGKHMAYQSLWVAVASIVAAIDITKAVDEHGKIIEPSGEYTYGLISAPKPFKCCIRPRSAAHAALVQAALEQDA
;
A
#
# COMPACT_ATOMS: atom_id res chain seq x y z
N MET A 1 -20.77 -5.18 -3.71
CA MET A 1 -19.42 -4.65 -4.04
C MET A 1 -19.11 -3.35 -3.32
N TYR A 2 -20.05 -2.41 -3.17
CA TYR A 2 -19.83 -1.10 -2.54
C TYR A 2 -19.06 -1.15 -1.20
N ILE A 3 -19.56 -1.85 -0.18
CA ILE A 3 -18.93 -1.92 1.15
C ILE A 3 -17.52 -2.54 1.10
N GLY A 4 -17.37 -3.66 0.38
CA GLY A 4 -16.09 -4.36 0.27
C GLY A 4 -15.01 -3.60 -0.48
N GLY A 5 -15.37 -2.64 -1.33
CA GLY A 5 -14.44 -1.80 -2.09
C GLY A 5 -14.14 -0.45 -1.41
N ALA A 6 -15.15 0.18 -0.81
CA ALA A 6 -15.00 1.51 -0.21
C ALA A 6 -14.13 1.45 1.06
N ASP A 7 -14.50 0.63 2.03
CA ASP A 7 -13.85 0.63 3.35
C ASP A 7 -12.41 0.08 3.29
N THR A 8 -12.17 -0.93 2.44
CA THR A 8 -10.86 -1.60 2.34
C THR A 8 -9.82 -0.77 1.59
N THR A 9 -10.22 -0.14 0.48
CA THR A 9 -9.36 0.78 -0.29
C THR A 9 -9.04 2.01 0.55
N THR A 10 -10.04 2.56 1.25
CA THR A 10 -9.85 3.70 2.15
C THR A 10 -8.84 3.37 3.25
N SER A 11 -9.00 2.24 3.95
CA SER A 11 -8.05 1.80 4.98
C SER A 11 -6.60 1.69 4.45
N THR A 12 -6.43 1.17 3.23
CA THR A 12 -5.10 1.06 2.63
C THR A 12 -4.53 2.44 2.25
N LEU A 13 -5.36 3.37 1.77
CA LEU A 13 -4.94 4.75 1.51
C LEU A 13 -4.61 5.51 2.80
N GLU A 14 -5.38 5.33 3.88
CA GLU A 14 -5.06 5.88 5.19
C GLU A 14 -3.74 5.34 5.72
N THR A 15 -3.48 4.04 5.52
CA THR A 15 -2.18 3.41 5.81
C THR A 15 -1.06 4.05 5.01
N PHE A 16 -1.28 4.34 3.72
CA PHE A 16 -0.33 5.06 2.89
C PHE A 16 -0.04 6.48 3.44
N PHE A 17 -1.07 7.26 3.80
CA PHE A 17 -0.87 8.59 4.39
C PHE A 17 -0.09 8.52 5.71
N LEU A 18 -0.39 7.53 6.56
CA LEU A 18 0.35 7.31 7.80
C LEU A 18 1.82 6.98 7.50
N ALA A 19 2.06 6.06 6.57
CA ALA A 19 3.40 5.65 6.17
C ALA A 19 4.21 6.82 5.61
N MET A 20 3.65 7.62 4.69
CA MET A 20 4.35 8.78 4.13
C MET A 20 4.59 9.89 5.16
N THR A 21 3.71 10.00 6.17
CA THR A 21 3.91 10.93 7.29
C THR A 21 5.08 10.49 8.19
N LEU A 22 5.27 9.19 8.38
CA LEU A 22 6.33 8.61 9.22
C LEU A 22 7.66 8.44 8.46
N HIS A 23 7.60 8.24 7.14
CA HIS A 23 8.71 7.92 6.25
C HIS A 23 8.77 8.88 5.04
N PRO A 24 8.98 10.19 5.25
CA PRO A 24 8.98 11.18 4.17
C PRO A 24 10.07 10.93 3.11
N GLU A 25 11.15 10.25 3.47
CA GLU A 25 12.22 9.85 2.55
C GLU A 25 11.71 8.92 1.42
N VAL A 26 10.76 8.03 1.74
CA VAL A 26 10.14 7.14 0.76
C VAL A 26 9.32 7.93 -0.26
N LEU A 27 8.55 8.92 0.23
CA LEU A 27 7.76 9.79 -0.63
C LEU A 27 8.67 10.56 -1.59
N GLN A 28 9.80 11.10 -1.11
CA GLN A 28 10.77 11.83 -1.94
C GLN A 28 11.44 10.95 -3.00
N GLU A 29 11.73 9.68 -2.69
CA GLU A 29 12.25 8.71 -3.67
C GLU A 29 11.22 8.43 -4.77
N ALA A 30 9.96 8.18 -4.39
CA ALA A 30 8.88 7.94 -5.33
C ALA A 30 8.55 9.18 -6.18
N GLN A 31 8.58 10.37 -5.59
CA GLN A 31 8.40 11.65 -6.30
C GLN A 31 9.45 11.82 -7.40
N ARG A 32 10.74 11.57 -7.11
CA ARG A 32 11.80 11.62 -8.13
C ARG A 32 11.58 10.63 -9.27
N SER A 33 11.09 9.43 -8.95
CA SER A 33 10.73 8.42 -9.95
C SER A 33 9.58 8.91 -10.83
N VAL A 34 8.54 9.49 -10.25
CA VAL A 34 7.39 10.03 -10.98
C VAL A 34 7.78 11.22 -11.85
N ASP A 35 8.57 12.16 -11.33
CA ASP A 35 9.01 13.34 -12.08
C ASP A 35 9.77 12.96 -13.36
N ARG A 36 10.61 11.92 -13.27
CA ARG A 36 11.38 11.40 -14.41
C ARG A 36 10.51 10.77 -15.50
N VAL A 37 9.43 10.09 -15.12
CA VAL A 37 8.56 9.35 -16.07
C VAL A 37 7.48 10.25 -16.65
N CYS A 38 6.90 11.11 -15.81
CA CYS A 38 5.74 11.90 -16.18
C CYS A 38 6.10 13.30 -16.68
N GLU A 39 7.32 13.80 -16.50
CA GLU A 39 7.81 15.06 -17.08
C GLU A 39 6.84 16.26 -16.94
N GLY A 40 6.16 16.38 -15.80
CA GLY A 40 5.24 17.50 -15.51
C GLY A 40 3.78 17.31 -15.91
N ARG A 41 3.35 16.10 -16.27
CA ARG A 41 1.91 15.71 -16.27
C ARG A 41 1.57 14.83 -15.06
N LEU A 42 0.27 14.66 -14.79
CA LEU A 42 -0.19 13.66 -13.83
C LEU A 42 -0.02 12.24 -14.41
N PRO A 43 0.30 11.24 -13.57
CA PRO A 43 0.39 9.85 -14.01
C PRO A 43 -0.96 9.30 -14.48
N ASP A 44 -0.93 8.42 -15.48
CA ASP A 44 -2.08 7.62 -15.91
C ASP A 44 -1.70 6.14 -16.09
N PHE A 45 -2.65 5.30 -16.49
CA PHE A 45 -2.39 3.85 -16.62
C PHE A 45 -1.38 3.48 -17.73
N SER A 46 -1.00 4.39 -18.63
CA SER A 46 0.11 4.16 -19.57
C SER A 46 1.48 4.14 -18.87
N ASP A 47 1.59 4.72 -17.67
CA ASP A 47 2.80 4.72 -16.84
C ASP A 47 2.90 3.53 -15.89
N TYR A 48 1.91 2.62 -15.90
CA TYR A 48 1.76 1.55 -14.93
C TYR A 48 3.05 0.77 -14.71
N ASP A 49 3.63 0.25 -15.79
CA ASP A 49 4.87 -0.54 -15.72
C ASP A 49 6.13 0.32 -15.50
N ALA A 50 6.06 1.63 -15.76
CA ALA A 50 7.18 2.56 -15.65
C ALA A 50 7.33 3.17 -14.24
N LEU A 51 6.40 2.90 -13.31
CA LEU A 51 6.40 3.45 -11.94
C LEU A 51 6.57 2.37 -10.86
N PRO A 52 7.73 1.67 -10.82
CA PRO A 52 7.99 0.60 -9.86
C PRO A 52 7.96 1.06 -8.41
N TRP A 53 8.34 2.32 -8.13
CA TRP A 53 8.24 2.90 -6.79
C TRP A 53 6.80 2.97 -6.27
N VAL A 54 5.84 3.32 -7.13
CA VAL A 54 4.41 3.34 -6.79
C VAL A 54 3.94 1.93 -6.45
N HIS A 55 4.32 0.94 -7.27
CA HIS A 55 4.03 -0.46 -6.99
C HIS A 55 4.59 -0.93 -5.66
N ALA A 56 5.86 -0.61 -5.39
CA ALA A 56 6.54 -0.97 -4.16
C ALA A 56 5.84 -0.40 -2.92
N ILE A 57 5.41 0.87 -2.97
CA ILE A 57 4.66 1.52 -1.90
C ILE A 57 3.31 0.83 -1.67
N VAL A 58 2.54 0.57 -2.74
CA VAL A 58 1.24 -0.12 -2.63
C VAL A 58 1.42 -1.52 -2.06
N LYS A 59 2.40 -2.28 -2.55
CA LYS A 59 2.73 -3.62 -2.03
C LYS A 59 3.11 -3.56 -0.55
N GLU A 60 3.92 -2.59 -0.14
CA GLU A 60 4.33 -2.46 1.26
C GLU A 60 3.19 -2.03 2.16
N CYS A 61 2.27 -1.17 1.73
CA CYS A 61 1.06 -0.85 2.50
C CYS A 61 0.21 -2.12 2.74
N LEU A 62 0.00 -2.92 1.69
CA LEU A 62 -0.76 -4.18 1.77
C LEU A 62 -0.08 -5.25 2.63
N ARG A 63 1.26 -5.25 2.70
CA ARG A 63 2.07 -6.19 3.50
C ARG A 63 2.15 -5.76 4.97
N TRP A 64 2.53 -4.50 5.21
CA TRP A 64 2.82 -3.95 6.52
C TRP A 64 1.59 -3.88 7.41
N ARG A 65 0.44 -3.46 6.85
CA ARG A 65 -0.82 -3.34 7.59
C ARG A 65 -1.98 -3.89 6.74
N PRO A 66 -2.09 -5.23 6.60
CA PRO A 66 -3.13 -5.85 5.80
C PRO A 66 -4.51 -5.57 6.40
N VAL A 67 -5.46 -5.18 5.54
CA VAL A 67 -6.82 -4.78 5.94
C VAL A 67 -7.54 -5.88 6.73
N ALA A 68 -7.47 -7.13 6.28
CA ALA A 68 -8.12 -8.28 6.92
C ALA A 68 -7.09 -9.24 7.55
N ARG A 69 -6.57 -8.87 8.73
CA ARG A 69 -5.47 -9.58 9.42
C ARG A 69 -5.69 -11.08 9.64
N MET A 70 -6.93 -11.51 9.87
CA MET A 70 -7.31 -12.93 10.08
C MET A 70 -8.12 -13.53 8.92
N ASN A 71 -8.15 -12.84 7.77
CA ASN A 71 -9.05 -13.14 6.65
C ASN A 71 -10.53 -13.22 7.09
N LEU A 72 -11.40 -13.68 6.20
CA LEU A 72 -12.77 -14.06 6.53
C LEU A 72 -12.81 -15.51 7.03
N ALA A 73 -13.69 -15.76 8.00
CA ALA A 73 -13.94 -17.11 8.51
C ALA A 73 -14.38 -18.05 7.39
N HIS A 74 -13.67 -19.16 7.24
CA HIS A 74 -14.06 -20.29 6.41
C HIS A 74 -14.66 -21.39 7.30
N MET A 75 -15.43 -22.29 6.70
CA MET A 75 -16.00 -23.44 7.39
C MET A 75 -15.72 -24.72 6.61
N VAL A 76 -15.25 -25.73 7.31
CA VAL A 76 -14.95 -27.06 6.76
C VAL A 76 -16.26 -27.79 6.47
N THR A 77 -16.44 -28.27 5.23
CA THR A 77 -17.72 -28.86 4.78
C THR A 77 -17.81 -30.38 4.94
N LYS A 78 -16.66 -31.03 5.16
CA LYS A 78 -16.47 -32.46 5.46
C LYS A 78 -15.18 -32.59 6.26
N ASP A 79 -15.06 -33.63 7.06
CA ASP A 79 -13.82 -33.92 7.79
C ASP A 79 -12.60 -33.85 6.87
N ASP A 80 -11.53 -33.26 7.39
CA ASP A 80 -10.27 -33.06 6.67
C ASP A 80 -9.06 -33.34 7.57
N VAL A 81 -7.89 -33.48 6.98
CA VAL A 81 -6.62 -33.63 7.70
C VAL A 81 -5.58 -32.69 7.11
N TYR A 82 -4.99 -31.84 7.95
CA TYR A 82 -3.93 -30.91 7.55
C TYR A 82 -2.74 -31.07 8.48
N GLU A 83 -1.54 -31.31 7.93
CA GLU A 83 -0.30 -31.52 8.72
C GLU A 83 -0.46 -32.57 9.83
N GLY A 84 -1.24 -33.63 9.57
CA GLY A 84 -1.54 -34.69 10.54
C GLY A 84 -2.64 -34.37 11.56
N TYR A 85 -3.18 -33.15 11.56
CA TYR A 85 -4.30 -32.75 12.44
C TYR A 85 -5.64 -33.04 11.78
N HIS A 86 -6.50 -33.80 12.46
CA HIS A 86 -7.90 -33.99 12.04
C HIS A 86 -8.70 -32.72 12.31
N ILE A 87 -9.39 -32.23 11.29
CA ILE A 87 -10.26 -31.06 11.31
C ILE A 87 -11.69 -31.52 11.03
N PRO A 88 -12.55 -31.58 12.07
CA PRO A 88 -13.93 -32.03 11.90
C PRO A 88 -14.74 -31.14 10.95
N LYS A 89 -15.72 -31.74 10.28
CA LYS A 89 -16.77 -31.02 9.56
C LYS A 89 -17.42 -29.98 10.50
N GLY A 90 -17.62 -28.77 9.98
CA GLY A 90 -18.22 -27.66 10.71
C GLY A 90 -17.22 -26.79 11.46
N SER A 91 -15.93 -27.18 11.54
CA SER A 91 -14.90 -26.32 12.13
C SER A 91 -14.73 -25.02 11.37
N ILE A 92 -14.58 -23.92 12.12
CA ILE A 92 -14.23 -22.60 11.59
C ILE A 92 -12.72 -22.52 11.42
N VAL A 93 -12.27 -22.04 10.26
CA VAL A 93 -10.86 -21.84 9.92
C VAL A 93 -10.64 -20.38 9.58
N LEU A 94 -9.65 -19.76 10.22
CA LEU A 94 -9.21 -18.39 9.96
C LEU A 94 -7.77 -18.42 9.47
N ALA A 95 -7.52 -17.84 8.30
CA ALA A 95 -6.16 -17.72 7.77
C ALA A 95 -5.49 -16.49 8.38
N ASN A 96 -4.40 -16.69 9.13
CA ASN A 96 -3.67 -15.58 9.75
C ASN A 96 -2.80 -14.86 8.70
N ILE A 97 -3.42 -13.94 7.96
CA ILE A 97 -2.78 -13.10 6.94
C ILE A 97 -1.64 -12.27 7.54
N TRP A 98 -1.84 -11.73 8.75
CA TRP A 98 -0.82 -10.98 9.46
C TRP A 98 0.45 -11.79 9.64
N ALA A 99 0.34 -13.01 10.20
CA ALA A 99 1.50 -13.87 10.46
C ALA A 99 2.23 -14.24 9.17
N ILE A 100 1.52 -14.55 8.07
CA ILE A 100 2.14 -14.89 6.79
C ILE A 100 2.92 -13.70 6.21
N LEU A 101 2.37 -12.48 6.33
CA LEU A 101 2.99 -11.26 5.80
C LEU A 101 4.08 -10.67 6.72
N HIS A 102 4.21 -11.20 7.94
CA HIS A 102 5.22 -10.82 8.93
C HIS A 102 6.18 -11.97 9.28
N ASP A 103 6.21 -13.02 8.45
CA ASP A 103 7.17 -14.09 8.60
C ASP A 103 8.58 -13.56 8.28
N PRO A 104 9.53 -13.55 9.25
CA PRO A 104 10.87 -13.02 9.05
C PRO A 104 11.72 -13.87 8.09
N GLU A 105 11.34 -15.13 7.82
CA GLU A 105 11.98 -15.97 6.80
C GLU A 105 11.60 -15.54 5.37
N VAL A 106 10.45 -14.88 5.22
CA VAL A 106 9.93 -14.39 3.93
C VAL A 106 10.22 -12.89 3.75
N TYR A 107 10.05 -12.09 4.80
CA TYR A 107 10.23 -10.64 4.78
C TYR A 107 11.21 -10.21 5.87
N THR A 108 12.42 -9.80 5.48
CA THR A 108 13.41 -9.26 6.41
C THR A 108 12.91 -7.99 7.10
N ASP A 109 13.08 -7.90 8.43
CA ASP A 109 12.56 -6.79 9.25
C ASP A 109 11.07 -6.49 8.94
N PRO A 110 10.17 -7.44 9.25
CA PRO A 110 8.78 -7.38 8.78
C PRO A 110 7.97 -6.25 9.42
N GLU A 111 8.39 -5.75 10.59
CA GLU A 111 7.71 -4.66 11.29
C GLU A 111 8.04 -3.28 10.71
N ALA A 112 9.16 -3.15 9.99
CA ALA A 112 9.54 -1.90 9.33
C ALA A 112 8.78 -1.72 8.02
N PHE A 113 8.28 -0.50 7.81
CA PHE A 113 7.77 -0.08 6.51
C PHE A 113 8.95 0.24 5.59
N ASN A 114 9.21 -0.64 4.62
CA ASN A 114 10.32 -0.52 3.69
C ASN A 114 9.93 -0.96 2.27
N PRO A 115 9.43 -0.04 1.43
CA PRO A 115 9.10 -0.36 0.04
C PRO A 115 10.30 -0.80 -0.81
N ARG A 116 11.53 -0.39 -0.46
CA ARG A 116 12.74 -0.79 -1.20
C ARG A 116 12.93 -2.30 -1.25
N ARG A 117 12.32 -3.05 -0.31
CA ARG A 117 12.34 -4.53 -0.34
C ARG A 117 11.76 -5.11 -1.62
N PHE A 118 10.88 -4.38 -2.33
CA PHE A 118 10.29 -4.83 -3.59
C PHE A 118 11.01 -4.31 -4.82
N LEU A 119 12.16 -3.65 -4.64
CA LEU A 119 12.88 -2.95 -5.69
C LEU A 119 14.29 -3.52 -5.81
N ARG A 120 14.76 -3.65 -7.05
CA ARG A 120 16.16 -3.91 -7.39
C ARG A 120 16.65 -2.87 -8.37
N ALA A 121 17.97 -2.74 -8.49
CA ALA A 121 18.58 -1.85 -9.48
C ALA A 121 18.07 -2.18 -10.89
N GLY A 122 17.63 -1.16 -11.61
CA GLY A 122 17.18 -1.31 -12.99
C GLY A 122 18.35 -1.56 -13.95
N PRO A 123 18.06 -1.97 -15.19
CA PRO A 123 19.09 -2.13 -16.22
C PRO A 123 19.90 -0.85 -16.41
N GLY A 124 21.23 -0.96 -16.34
CA GLY A 124 22.14 0.17 -16.50
C GLY A 124 22.12 1.20 -15.36
N ALA A 125 21.43 0.92 -14.25
CA ALA A 125 21.52 1.74 -13.05
C ALA A 125 22.92 1.63 -12.44
N ASP A 126 23.52 2.76 -12.11
CA ASP A 126 24.67 2.80 -11.20
C ASP A 126 24.17 2.76 -9.74
N ALA A 127 25.10 2.59 -8.80
CA ALA A 127 24.75 2.54 -7.37
C ALA A 127 24.13 3.86 -6.83
N ALA A 128 24.17 4.94 -7.62
CA ALA A 128 23.68 6.26 -7.22
C ALA A 128 22.27 6.56 -7.74
N ASP A 129 21.82 5.93 -8.84
CA ASP A 129 20.49 6.13 -9.43
C ASP A 129 19.41 5.32 -8.70
N ALA A 130 19.07 5.76 -7.48
CA ALA A 130 17.97 5.21 -6.69
C ALA A 130 16.58 5.32 -7.35
N ALA A 131 16.46 6.09 -8.44
CA ALA A 131 15.23 6.24 -9.20
C ALA A 131 15.15 5.23 -10.37
N ASN A 132 16.27 4.77 -10.92
CA ASN A 132 16.30 3.70 -11.93
C ASN A 132 16.26 2.33 -11.26
N VAL A 133 15.05 1.92 -10.89
CA VAL A 133 14.77 0.65 -10.23
C VAL A 133 13.75 -0.14 -11.04
N GLU A 134 13.66 -1.44 -10.79
CA GLU A 134 12.58 -2.30 -11.28
C GLU A 134 12.03 -3.12 -10.11
N LEU A 135 10.83 -3.66 -10.28
CA LEU A 135 10.29 -4.59 -9.28
C LEU A 135 11.18 -5.83 -9.18
N ASP A 136 11.49 -6.24 -7.95
CA ASP A 136 12.25 -7.45 -7.68
C ASP A 136 11.30 -8.67 -7.71
N PRO A 137 11.41 -9.56 -8.70
CA PRO A 137 10.55 -10.74 -8.79
C PRO A 137 10.91 -11.82 -7.76
N THR A 138 12.06 -11.72 -7.10
CA THR A 138 12.50 -12.69 -6.08
C THR A 138 11.79 -12.48 -4.74
N VAL A 139 11.28 -11.27 -4.51
CA VAL A 139 10.56 -10.93 -3.28
C VAL A 139 9.12 -11.34 -3.43
N ARG A 140 8.61 -12.10 -2.45
CA ARG A 140 7.26 -12.65 -2.50
C ARG A 140 6.22 -11.53 -2.58
N ASP A 141 5.40 -11.56 -3.62
CA ASP A 141 4.34 -10.59 -3.82
C ASP A 141 3.27 -10.72 -2.71
N PRO A 142 3.02 -9.68 -1.89
CA PRO A 142 2.07 -9.78 -0.79
C PRO A 142 0.61 -9.97 -1.27
N THR A 143 0.30 -9.57 -2.50
CA THR A 143 -1.07 -9.67 -3.06
C THR A 143 -1.55 -11.12 -3.19
N VAL A 144 -0.64 -12.10 -3.25
CA VAL A 144 -1.01 -13.53 -3.26
C VAL A 144 -1.60 -14.01 -1.93
N VAL A 145 -1.43 -13.22 -0.86
CA VAL A 145 -1.89 -13.50 0.50
C VAL A 145 -2.96 -12.48 0.91
N THR A 146 -2.74 -11.18 0.69
CA THR A 146 -3.63 -10.10 1.17
C THR A 146 -5.07 -10.24 0.67
N PHE A 147 -5.28 -10.77 -0.53
CA PHE A 147 -6.60 -10.94 -1.13
C PHE A 147 -7.27 -12.30 -0.84
N GLY A 148 -6.65 -13.13 0.01
CA GLY A 148 -7.14 -14.46 0.35
C GLY A 148 -6.89 -15.51 -0.72
N PHE A 149 -7.59 -16.64 -0.64
CA PHE A 149 -7.18 -17.87 -1.31
C PHE A 149 -8.33 -18.62 -1.99
N GLY A 150 -7.99 -19.35 -3.05
CA GLY A 150 -8.84 -20.35 -3.69
C GLY A 150 -10.21 -19.83 -4.13
N ARG A 151 -11.26 -20.65 -3.91
CA ARG A 151 -12.65 -20.38 -4.34
C ARG A 151 -13.27 -19.10 -3.72
N ARG A 152 -12.67 -18.55 -2.68
CA ARG A 152 -13.17 -17.38 -1.93
C ARG A 152 -12.19 -16.21 -1.99
N ILE A 153 -11.23 -16.25 -2.91
CA ILE A 153 -10.33 -15.13 -3.18
C ILE A 153 -11.13 -13.87 -3.50
N CYS A 154 -10.64 -12.72 -3.05
CA CYS A 154 -11.31 -11.43 -3.23
C CYS A 154 -11.60 -11.19 -4.73
N PRO A 155 -12.88 -11.07 -5.13
CA PRO A 155 -13.23 -10.83 -6.52
C PRO A 155 -12.82 -9.42 -6.97
N GLY A 156 -12.67 -8.49 -6.03
CA GLY A 156 -12.30 -7.09 -6.29
C GLY A 156 -10.80 -6.82 -6.38
N LYS A 157 -9.93 -7.85 -6.26
CA LYS A 157 -8.47 -7.65 -6.13
C LYS A 157 -7.84 -6.79 -7.24
N HIS A 158 -8.30 -6.95 -8.48
CA HIS A 158 -7.76 -6.22 -9.62
C HIS A 158 -8.15 -4.75 -9.58
N MET A 159 -9.45 -4.48 -9.38
CA MET A 159 -9.97 -3.12 -9.23
C MET A 159 -9.34 -2.42 -8.02
N ALA A 160 -9.27 -3.09 -6.86
CA ALA A 160 -8.67 -2.53 -5.65
C ALA A 160 -7.21 -2.15 -5.87
N TYR A 161 -6.40 -3.05 -6.45
CA TYR A 161 -4.99 -2.76 -6.70
C TYR A 161 -4.80 -1.61 -7.71
N GLN A 162 -5.57 -1.58 -8.80
CA GLN A 162 -5.48 -0.52 -9.80
C GLN A 162 -5.96 0.83 -9.25
N SER A 163 -7.02 0.85 -8.44
CA SER A 163 -7.51 2.06 -7.76
C SER A 163 -6.50 2.58 -6.75
N LEU A 164 -5.86 1.69 -5.97
CA LEU A 164 -4.77 2.07 -5.06
C LEU A 164 -3.58 2.62 -5.83
N TRP A 165 -3.19 1.95 -6.91
CA TRP A 165 -2.06 2.37 -7.73
C TRP A 165 -2.26 3.78 -8.30
N VAL A 166 -3.40 4.06 -8.94
CA VAL A 166 -3.63 5.37 -9.56
C VAL A 166 -3.77 6.47 -8.51
N ALA A 167 -4.43 6.18 -7.37
CA ALA A 167 -4.55 7.14 -6.27
C ALA A 167 -3.18 7.47 -5.67
N VAL A 168 -2.35 6.46 -5.39
CA VAL A 168 -1.00 6.67 -4.86
C VAL A 168 -0.12 7.39 -5.88
N ALA A 169 -0.16 7.02 -7.16
CA ALA A 169 0.60 7.68 -8.22
C ALA A 169 0.26 9.18 -8.30
N SER A 170 -1.02 9.53 -8.34
CA SER A 170 -1.48 10.92 -8.39
C SER A 170 -1.12 11.71 -7.13
N ILE A 171 -1.24 11.11 -5.94
CA ILE A 171 -0.84 11.75 -4.69
C ILE A 171 0.67 12.00 -4.67
N VAL A 172 1.48 10.99 -4.99
CA VAL A 172 2.94 11.12 -5.08
C VAL A 172 3.33 12.21 -6.07
N ALA A 173 2.67 12.28 -7.23
CA ALA A 173 2.96 13.28 -8.25
C ALA A 173 2.72 14.72 -7.77
N ALA A 174 1.67 14.97 -6.99
CA ALA A 174 1.16 16.32 -6.75
C ALA A 174 1.36 16.85 -5.33
N ILE A 175 1.54 15.98 -4.34
CA ILE A 175 1.35 16.33 -2.92
C ILE A 175 2.60 16.01 -2.09
N ASP A 176 2.91 16.91 -1.16
CA ASP A 176 3.80 16.67 -0.02
C ASP A 176 2.98 16.33 1.22
N ILE A 177 3.42 15.29 1.93
CA ILE A 177 2.84 14.80 3.18
C ILE A 177 3.91 14.90 4.25
N THR A 178 3.62 15.64 5.32
CA THR A 178 4.54 15.84 6.44
C THR A 178 3.81 15.73 7.78
N LYS A 179 4.55 15.63 8.88
CA LYS A 179 3.96 15.62 10.23
C LYS A 179 3.26 16.95 10.51
N ALA A 180 2.10 16.87 11.17
CA ALA A 180 1.41 18.07 11.62
C ALA A 180 2.19 18.74 12.77
N VAL A 181 1.97 20.04 12.94
CA VAL A 181 2.51 20.82 14.06
C VAL A 181 1.35 21.39 14.89
N ASP A 182 1.57 21.55 16.20
CA ASP A 182 0.61 22.20 17.09
C ASP A 182 0.72 23.74 17.03
N GLU A 183 -0.09 24.42 17.84
CA GLU A 183 -0.13 25.89 17.95
C GLU A 183 1.20 26.51 18.39
N HIS A 184 2.10 25.71 18.95
CA HIS A 184 3.44 26.12 19.41
C HIS A 184 4.55 25.69 18.44
N GLY A 185 4.19 25.14 17.27
CA GLY A 185 5.15 24.67 16.27
C GLY A 185 5.82 23.33 16.62
N LYS A 186 5.33 22.60 17.63
CA LYS A 186 5.86 21.30 17.99
C LYS A 186 5.25 20.21 17.12
N ILE A 187 6.08 19.27 16.67
CA ILE A 187 5.65 18.11 15.88
C ILE A 187 4.63 17.27 16.68
N ILE A 188 3.52 16.95 16.02
CA ILE A 188 2.52 16.00 16.49
C ILE A 188 2.87 14.64 15.89
N GLU A 189 3.43 13.75 16.71
CA GLU A 189 3.75 12.39 16.29
C GLU A 189 2.46 11.57 16.10
N PRO A 190 2.21 10.98 14.91
CA PRO A 190 1.12 10.04 14.72
C PRO A 190 1.30 8.83 15.65
N SER A 191 0.25 8.40 16.34
CA SER A 191 0.34 7.28 17.28
C SER A 191 0.70 5.94 16.62
N GLY A 192 0.41 5.81 15.32
CA GLY A 192 0.57 4.56 14.57
C GLY A 192 -0.39 3.44 15.02
N GLU A 193 -1.37 3.75 15.86
CA GLU A 193 -2.33 2.79 16.37
C GLU A 193 -3.37 2.41 15.31
N TYR A 194 -3.82 1.16 15.33
CA TYR A 194 -4.84 0.64 14.43
C TYR A 194 -6.11 0.24 15.17
N THR A 195 -7.23 0.28 14.46
CA THR A 195 -8.51 -0.25 14.92
C THR A 195 -8.48 -1.79 14.97
N TYR A 196 -9.30 -2.33 15.86
CA TYR A 196 -9.55 -3.77 15.98
C TYR A 196 -10.91 -4.08 15.38
N GLY A 197 -10.96 -5.06 14.49
CA GLY A 197 -12.18 -5.42 13.78
C GLY A 197 -11.86 -6.25 12.54
N LEU A 198 -12.89 -6.51 11.74
CA LEU A 198 -12.73 -7.21 10.47
C LEU A 198 -11.86 -6.42 9.49
N ILE A 199 -12.05 -5.11 9.45
CA ILE A 199 -11.26 -4.16 8.68
C ILE A 199 -10.37 -3.43 9.69
N SER A 200 -9.07 -3.60 9.56
CA SER A 200 -8.08 -2.82 10.30
C SER A 200 -7.77 -1.55 9.52
N ALA A 201 -7.77 -0.41 10.20
CA ALA A 201 -7.44 0.89 9.65
C ALA A 201 -6.66 1.68 10.71
N PRO A 202 -5.80 2.63 10.36
CA PRO A 202 -5.18 3.49 11.35
C PRO A 202 -6.25 4.29 12.10
N LYS A 203 -6.05 4.53 13.40
CA LYS A 203 -6.88 5.48 14.14
C LYS A 203 -6.68 6.89 13.58
N PRO A 204 -7.65 7.81 13.76
CA PRO A 204 -7.50 9.18 13.29
C PRO A 204 -6.18 9.83 13.75
N PHE A 205 -5.42 10.35 12.80
CA PHE A 205 -4.15 11.04 13.05
C PHE A 205 -4.10 12.36 12.26
N LYS A 206 -3.21 13.27 12.66
CA LYS A 206 -3.00 14.55 11.97
C LYS A 206 -1.75 14.46 11.10
N CYS A 207 -1.86 14.93 9.86
CA CYS A 207 -0.73 15.19 8.97
C CYS A 207 -0.94 16.54 8.26
N CYS A 208 0.12 17.08 7.68
CA CYS A 208 0.05 18.25 6.83
C CYS A 208 0.16 17.82 5.36
N ILE A 209 -0.85 18.21 4.57
CA ILE A 209 -0.98 17.88 3.15
C ILE A 209 -0.92 19.19 2.38
N ARG A 210 0.04 19.32 1.46
CA ARG A 210 0.22 20.53 0.65
C ARG A 210 0.58 20.15 -0.79
N PRO A 211 0.24 20.96 -1.80
CA PRO A 211 0.83 20.80 -3.12
C PRO A 211 2.35 20.93 -3.05
N ARG A 212 3.07 20.12 -3.83
CA ARG A 212 4.55 20.17 -3.92
C ARG A 212 5.05 21.52 -4.40
N SER A 213 4.31 22.15 -5.32
CA SER A 213 4.59 23.51 -5.79
C SER A 213 3.33 24.14 -6.41
N ALA A 214 3.40 25.44 -6.74
CA ALA A 214 2.34 26.12 -7.48
C ALA A 214 2.04 25.47 -8.85
N ALA A 215 3.06 24.92 -9.52
CA ALA A 215 2.88 24.20 -10.78
C ALA A 215 2.07 22.91 -10.60
N HIS A 216 2.37 22.13 -9.55
CA HIS A 216 1.60 20.92 -9.23
C HIS A 216 0.16 21.24 -8.81
N ALA A 217 -0.05 22.34 -8.08
CA ALA A 217 -1.39 22.81 -7.76
C ALA A 217 -2.19 23.14 -9.04
N ALA A 218 -1.58 23.81 -10.01
CA ALA A 218 -2.20 24.13 -11.29
C ALA A 218 -2.51 22.87 -12.11
N LEU A 219 -1.65 21.85 -12.10
CA LEU A 219 -1.90 20.55 -12.76
C LEU A 219 -3.15 19.87 -12.20
N VAL A 220 -3.30 19.84 -10.87
CA VAL A 220 -4.48 19.25 -10.22
C VAL A 220 -5.74 20.04 -10.58
N GLN A 221 -5.69 21.38 -10.59
CA GLN A 221 -6.82 22.21 -10.99
C GLN A 221 -7.22 21.98 -12.45
N ALA A 222 -6.26 21.94 -13.36
CA ALA A 222 -6.52 21.71 -14.78
C ALA A 222 -7.17 20.33 -15.04
N ALA A 223 -6.77 19.29 -14.29
CA ALA A 223 -7.39 17.98 -14.40
C ALA A 223 -8.86 17.97 -13.93
N LEU A 224 -9.18 18.71 -12.86
CA LEU A 224 -10.57 18.83 -12.38
C LEU A 224 -11.48 19.57 -13.37
N GLU A 225 -10.93 20.53 -14.12
CA GLU A 225 -11.68 21.29 -15.13
C GLU A 225 -11.94 20.49 -16.42
N GLN A 226 -11.14 19.47 -16.73
CA GLN A 226 -11.32 18.61 -17.90
C GLN A 226 -12.42 17.55 -17.70
N ASP A 227 -12.71 17.19 -16.44
CA ASP A 227 -13.73 16.22 -16.05
C ASP A 227 -15.10 16.86 -15.72
N ALA A 228 -15.22 18.19 -15.79
CA ALA A 228 -16.43 18.97 -15.48
C ALA A 228 -17.23 19.35 -16.75
#